data_AF-A0A179UGZ0-F1
#
_entry.id   AF-A0A179UGZ0-F1
#
_cell.length_a   1.000
_cell.length_b   1.000
_cell.length_c   1.000
_cell.angle_alpha   90.00
_cell.angle_beta   90.00
_cell.angle_gamma   90.00
#
_symmetry.space_group_name_H-M   'P 1'
#
loop_
_entity.id
_entity.type
_entity.pdbx_description
1 polymer ?
#
loop_
_entity_poly.entity_id
_entity_poly.type
_entity_poly.pdbx_seq_one_letter_code
_entity_poly.pdbx_strand_id
1 'polypeptide(L)'
;MAELSGASDRGATVGNHGIGQHLHIYLISNRAIYILFHFFEIFNTIFLGHKLRLFSFSSLLAKIPFRKMAIPNLFRRSDENTRTAWGYSFQWTPEHLSGEQMEPMKHSYDRLADECLTRLNEISPPPQKALPRTTDRGAQNSKTGKEKPKRDLYLLLRDNADKDDKLAELWNQVNTVPDWVDWDQIERGQEVFYRYGIPALNALGFESLLGGMGAGRIVETLARTGGFSAKIARHRMFETTQFVFQVTMSLKNIQPGGDGFASAVRVRLLHAAVRARILNLAKTRPDYYSVERFGVPVNDLDCISTIGSFSTLLVWLSLPRQGIFLREQEILDYIAFWRLVAYYLGTPTKPFESPEKARKMMESILVYEVNPTEMSKILANNIITSLENTPPAWGSRGFLEATARWLNGKELSDRLGIGTPGYYYYGLVLGYCIFVSLWCYVQRTFLYLDRRHIARMRRHFWKIILDEKIGLGEETKFDFKYVPGYDLTTEQGGKVERIKQNFGIELLGFLGLAGATVTTAAMGTIGYVTYLRAQWGWKLMEM
;
A
#
# COMPACT_ATOMS: atom_id res chain seq x y z
N MET A 1 -68.08 -33.45 -32.77
CA MET A 1 -68.79 -34.72 -32.98
C MET A 1 -67.72 -35.79 -33.12
N ALA A 2 -67.60 -36.85 -32.32
CA ALA A 2 -68.41 -37.46 -31.25
C ALA A 2 -67.41 -38.16 -30.28
N GLU A 3 -67.53 -37.99 -28.97
CA GLU A 3 -68.04 -38.97 -27.97
C GLU A 3 -67.28 -40.32 -27.94
N LEU A 4 -66.49 -40.59 -26.91
CA LEU A 4 -66.83 -41.16 -25.58
C LEU A 4 -67.19 -42.66 -25.61
N SER A 5 -66.30 -43.51 -25.07
CA SER A 5 -66.55 -44.45 -23.95
C SER A 5 -65.57 -45.63 -23.98
N GLY A 6 -65.17 -46.12 -22.79
CA GLY A 6 -64.45 -47.37 -22.63
C GLY A 6 -63.43 -47.36 -21.49
N ALA A 7 -63.90 -47.52 -20.26
CA ALA A 7 -63.08 -47.75 -19.08
C ALA A 7 -62.68 -49.23 -18.96
N SER A 8 -61.43 -49.53 -18.55
CA SER A 8 -61.11 -50.65 -17.66
C SER A 8 -59.73 -50.51 -17.02
N ASP A 9 -59.69 -50.71 -15.71
CA ASP A 9 -58.57 -50.71 -14.78
C ASP A 9 -57.30 -51.47 -15.21
N ARG A 10 -56.13 -50.91 -14.84
CA ARG A 10 -55.15 -51.53 -13.93
C ARG A 10 -54.04 -50.55 -13.53
N GLY A 11 -53.67 -50.61 -12.26
CA GLY A 11 -52.97 -49.57 -11.51
C GLY A 11 -51.48 -49.36 -11.78
N ALA A 12 -51.04 -48.14 -11.44
CA ALA A 12 -49.73 -47.85 -10.85
C ALA A 12 -49.79 -46.47 -10.16
N THR A 13 -49.97 -46.46 -8.85
CA THR A 13 -49.89 -45.27 -8.01
C THR A 13 -48.44 -44.81 -7.87
N VAL A 14 -48.08 -43.70 -8.52
CA VAL A 14 -46.83 -42.97 -8.26
C VAL A 14 -47.04 -42.14 -6.99
N GLY A 15 -46.36 -42.55 -5.92
CA GLY A 15 -46.38 -41.89 -4.62
C GLY A 15 -45.76 -40.50 -4.67
N ASN A 16 -46.54 -39.52 -4.21
CA ASN A 16 -46.15 -38.14 -3.98
C ASN A 16 -45.35 -38.07 -2.67
N HIS A 17 -44.04 -38.35 -2.68
CA HIS A 17 -43.13 -38.13 -1.54
C HIS A 17 -41.75 -37.66 -2.06
N GLY A 18 -41.47 -36.37 -1.97
CA GLY A 18 -40.10 -35.89 -2.24
C GLY A 18 -39.93 -34.44 -2.68
N ILE A 19 -40.64 -33.47 -2.09
CA ILE A 19 -40.41 -32.04 -2.42
C ILE A 19 -40.05 -31.19 -1.17
N GLY A 20 -40.21 -31.71 0.04
CA GLY A 20 -39.98 -30.95 1.29
C GLY A 20 -38.52 -30.80 1.76
N GLN A 21 -37.60 -31.72 1.40
CA GLN A 21 -36.24 -31.73 1.98
C GLN A 21 -35.17 -31.01 1.15
N HIS A 22 -35.34 -30.92 -0.18
CA HIS A 22 -34.41 -30.17 -1.03
C HIS A 22 -34.58 -28.65 -0.95
N LEU A 23 -35.77 -28.17 -0.57
CA LEU A 23 -36.02 -26.73 -0.40
C LEU A 23 -35.33 -26.16 0.86
N HIS A 24 -35.20 -26.96 1.93
CA HIS A 24 -34.63 -26.51 3.20
C HIS A 24 -33.10 -26.35 3.16
N ILE A 25 -32.38 -27.20 2.41
CA ILE A 25 -30.92 -27.07 2.21
C ILE A 25 -30.62 -25.90 1.27
N TYR A 26 -31.44 -25.67 0.24
CA TYR A 26 -31.33 -24.51 -0.65
C TYR A 26 -31.61 -23.17 0.05
N LEU A 27 -32.54 -23.14 1.03
CA LEU A 27 -32.87 -21.95 1.81
C LEU A 27 -31.78 -21.59 2.84
N ILE A 28 -31.05 -22.56 3.39
CA ILE A 28 -29.98 -22.31 4.38
C ILE A 28 -28.70 -21.79 3.69
N SER A 29 -28.33 -22.32 2.52
CA SER A 29 -27.22 -21.79 1.71
C SER A 29 -27.48 -20.36 1.24
N ASN A 30 -28.74 -20.02 0.94
CA ASN A 30 -29.13 -18.65 0.64
C ASN A 30 -28.99 -17.73 1.87
N ARG A 31 -29.35 -18.15 3.09
CA ARG A 31 -29.27 -17.30 4.29
C ARG A 31 -27.83 -16.87 4.65
N ALA A 32 -26.83 -17.74 4.50
CA ALA A 32 -25.42 -17.36 4.74
C ALA A 32 -24.93 -16.33 3.70
N ILE A 33 -25.36 -16.48 2.45
CA ILE A 33 -25.11 -15.51 1.36
C ILE A 33 -25.80 -14.17 1.66
N TYR A 34 -27.07 -14.18 2.07
CA TYR A 34 -27.82 -12.99 2.48
C TYR A 34 -27.20 -12.27 3.69
N ILE A 35 -26.64 -13.00 4.65
CA ILE A 35 -25.91 -12.42 5.79
C ILE A 35 -24.63 -11.73 5.30
N LEU A 36 -23.80 -12.37 4.47
CA LEU A 36 -22.63 -11.73 3.85
C LEU A 36 -23.03 -10.48 3.04
N PHE A 37 -24.11 -10.53 2.27
CA PHE A 37 -24.62 -9.40 1.50
C PHE A 37 -25.13 -8.26 2.39
N HIS A 38 -25.81 -8.55 3.50
CA HIS A 38 -26.20 -7.53 4.48
C HIS A 38 -24.97 -6.90 5.18
N PHE A 39 -23.94 -7.69 5.50
CA PHE A 39 -22.66 -7.15 5.97
C PHE A 39 -22.02 -6.23 4.91
N PHE A 40 -22.11 -6.57 3.62
CA PHE A 40 -21.61 -5.75 2.52
C PHE A 40 -22.42 -4.47 2.28
N GLU A 41 -23.75 -4.49 2.49
CA GLU A 41 -24.60 -3.29 2.43
C GLU A 41 -24.33 -2.34 3.60
N ILE A 42 -24.12 -2.87 4.81
CA ILE A 42 -23.77 -2.09 5.99
C ILE A 42 -22.41 -1.41 5.79
N PHE A 43 -21.41 -2.12 5.24
CA PHE A 43 -20.13 -1.51 4.89
C PHE A 43 -20.26 -0.39 3.83
N ASN A 44 -21.01 -0.63 2.75
CA ASN A 44 -21.26 0.40 1.73
C ASN A 44 -22.02 1.62 2.27
N THR A 45 -22.87 1.42 3.28
CA THR A 45 -23.64 2.51 3.89
C THR A 45 -22.81 3.30 4.90
N ILE A 46 -22.02 2.62 5.75
CA ILE A 46 -21.22 3.23 6.82
C ILE A 46 -20.00 3.97 6.27
N PHE A 47 -19.29 3.41 5.28
CA PHE A 47 -18.03 3.99 4.79
C PHE A 47 -18.12 4.67 3.43
N LEU A 48 -19.16 4.38 2.63
CA LEU A 48 -19.21 4.76 1.21
C LEU A 48 -20.55 5.41 0.76
N GLY A 49 -21.50 5.61 1.68
CA GLY A 49 -22.67 6.49 1.52
C GLY A 49 -23.80 6.07 0.57
N HIS A 50 -23.94 4.81 0.13
CA HIS A 50 -25.06 4.40 -0.75
C HIS A 50 -25.56 2.96 -0.58
N LYS A 51 -26.89 2.76 -0.70
CA LYS A 51 -27.60 1.47 -0.80
C LYS A 51 -27.49 0.88 -2.22
N LEU A 52 -27.23 -0.43 -2.35
CA LEU A 52 -27.34 -1.15 -3.63
C LEU A 52 -28.80 -1.56 -3.87
N ARG A 53 -29.21 -1.70 -5.15
CA ARG A 53 -30.48 -2.36 -5.52
C ARG A 53 -30.19 -3.82 -5.91
N LEU A 54 -31.01 -4.73 -5.38
CA LEU A 54 -30.93 -6.17 -5.57
C LEU A 54 -31.22 -6.56 -7.04
N PHE A 55 -30.37 -7.40 -7.62
CA PHE A 55 -30.69 -8.21 -8.81
C PHE A 55 -30.48 -9.69 -8.46
N SER A 56 -31.43 -10.53 -8.84
CA SER A 56 -31.42 -11.98 -8.61
C SER A 56 -30.47 -12.67 -9.59
N PHE A 57 -29.46 -13.38 -9.08
CA PHE A 57 -28.56 -14.23 -9.87
C PHE A 57 -28.54 -15.65 -9.28
N SER A 58 -29.44 -16.50 -9.75
CA SER A 58 -29.40 -17.94 -9.50
C SER A 58 -29.10 -18.69 -10.80
N SER A 59 -27.83 -18.77 -11.19
CA SER A 59 -27.23 -19.83 -12.04
C SER A 59 -25.90 -19.36 -12.64
N LEU A 60 -24.79 -19.40 -11.90
CA LEU A 60 -23.46 -19.38 -12.53
C LEU A 60 -22.32 -19.86 -11.60
N LEU A 61 -22.54 -20.94 -10.83
CA LEU A 61 -21.52 -21.51 -9.93
C LEU A 61 -20.77 -22.73 -10.48
N ALA A 62 -20.91 -23.04 -11.77
CA ALA A 62 -20.21 -24.15 -12.40
C ALA A 62 -19.28 -23.64 -13.50
N LYS A 63 -18.08 -23.16 -13.12
CA LYS A 63 -16.83 -23.10 -13.91
C LYS A 63 -15.85 -22.11 -13.24
N ILE A 64 -15.18 -22.55 -12.18
CA ILE A 64 -13.98 -21.88 -11.67
C ILE A 64 -12.84 -22.91 -11.73
N PRO A 65 -11.83 -22.73 -12.60
CA PRO A 65 -10.66 -23.59 -12.59
C PRO A 65 -9.77 -23.21 -11.40
N PHE A 66 -9.74 -24.05 -10.37
CA PHE A 66 -8.72 -24.01 -9.32
C PHE A 66 -7.38 -24.46 -9.92
N ARG A 67 -6.52 -23.52 -10.32
CA ARG A 67 -5.10 -23.79 -10.56
C ARG A 67 -4.25 -23.15 -9.47
N LYS A 68 -3.53 -24.02 -8.74
CA LYS A 68 -2.43 -23.81 -7.77
C LYS A 68 -2.33 -22.39 -7.16
N MET A 69 -3.10 -22.16 -6.11
CA MET A 69 -2.84 -21.09 -5.15
C MET A 69 -1.75 -21.61 -4.19
N ALA A 70 -0.55 -21.03 -4.24
CA ALA A 70 0.57 -21.46 -3.40
C ALA A 70 0.32 -21.01 -1.95
N ILE A 71 -0.25 -21.89 -1.14
CA ILE A 71 -0.26 -21.78 0.32
C ILE A 71 1.20 -21.90 0.80
N PRO A 72 1.68 -21.05 1.74
CA PRO A 72 3.01 -21.21 2.30
C PRO A 72 3.19 -22.62 2.87
N ASN A 73 4.18 -23.34 2.36
CA ASN A 73 4.46 -24.70 2.80
C ASN A 73 5.02 -24.68 4.22
N LEU A 74 4.19 -25.06 5.21
CA LEU A 74 4.56 -25.25 6.62
C LEU A 74 5.67 -26.29 6.82
N PHE A 75 5.99 -27.09 5.80
CA PHE A 75 7.04 -28.11 5.79
C PHE A 75 8.23 -27.74 4.92
N ARG A 76 8.41 -26.45 4.55
CA ARG A 76 9.63 -26.02 3.85
C ARG A 76 10.82 -26.29 4.77
N ARG A 77 11.60 -27.31 4.44
CA ARG A 77 12.82 -27.65 5.17
C ARG A 77 13.82 -26.51 4.98
N SER A 78 14.33 -25.98 6.08
CA SER A 78 15.47 -25.06 6.04
C SER A 78 16.70 -25.86 5.63
N ASP A 79 17.34 -25.40 4.56
CA ASP A 79 18.65 -25.85 4.11
C ASP A 79 19.69 -24.74 4.36
N GLU A 80 20.94 -25.00 3.96
CA GLU A 80 22.06 -24.06 4.06
C GLU A 80 21.83 -22.73 3.31
N ASN A 81 20.95 -22.73 2.31
CA ASN A 81 20.63 -21.56 1.49
C ASN A 81 19.43 -20.78 2.00
N THR A 82 18.76 -21.28 3.04
CA THR A 82 17.68 -20.55 3.69
C THR A 82 18.23 -19.34 4.43
N ARG A 83 17.64 -18.17 4.16
CA ARG A 83 17.89 -16.93 4.90
C ARG A 83 16.57 -16.46 5.49
N THR A 84 16.65 -15.91 6.69
CA THR A 84 15.52 -15.28 7.37
C THR A 84 15.95 -13.87 7.76
N ALA A 85 15.23 -12.87 7.27
CA ALA A 85 15.42 -11.48 7.63
C ALA A 85 14.06 -10.91 8.04
N TRP A 86 13.96 -10.37 9.26
CA TRP A 86 12.78 -9.61 9.71
C TRP A 86 11.45 -10.39 9.60
N GLY A 87 11.49 -11.68 9.93
CA GLY A 87 10.33 -12.58 9.85
C GLY A 87 9.90 -12.94 8.42
N TYR A 88 10.76 -12.74 7.43
CA TYR A 88 10.58 -13.21 6.06
C TYR A 88 11.68 -14.21 5.72
N SER A 89 11.29 -15.43 5.33
CA SER A 89 12.21 -16.53 5.01
C SER A 89 12.16 -16.86 3.53
N PHE A 90 13.34 -16.97 2.91
CA PHE A 90 13.49 -17.20 1.48
C PHE A 90 14.76 -18.00 1.18
N GLN A 91 14.90 -18.38 -0.08
CA GLN A 91 16.03 -19.16 -0.59
C GLN A 91 17.02 -18.20 -1.25
N TRP A 92 18.22 -18.14 -0.68
CA TRP A 92 19.34 -17.42 -1.25
C TRP A 92 19.84 -18.13 -2.50
N THR A 93 20.19 -17.37 -3.52
CA THR A 93 20.63 -17.83 -4.84
C THR A 93 21.75 -16.93 -5.34
N PRO A 94 22.57 -17.39 -6.30
CA PRO A 94 23.65 -16.56 -6.88
C PRO A 94 23.19 -15.26 -7.55
N GLU A 95 21.88 -15.10 -7.83
CA GLU A 95 21.31 -13.87 -8.38
C GLU A 95 21.02 -12.80 -7.33
N HIS A 96 21.10 -13.12 -6.03
CA HIS A 96 21.05 -12.10 -4.99
C HIS A 96 22.37 -11.35 -4.91
N LEU A 97 22.29 -10.10 -4.51
CA LEU A 97 23.46 -9.24 -4.34
C LEU A 97 23.99 -9.35 -2.92
N SER A 98 25.30 -9.50 -2.78
CA SER A 98 25.99 -9.29 -1.51
C SER A 98 26.01 -7.81 -1.13
N GLY A 99 26.28 -7.51 0.14
CA GLY A 99 26.50 -6.13 0.59
C GLY A 99 27.60 -5.43 -0.20
N GLU A 100 28.71 -6.12 -0.49
CA GLU A 100 29.82 -5.59 -1.29
C GLU A 100 29.42 -5.22 -2.73
N GLN A 101 28.53 -6.01 -3.35
CA GLN A 101 28.02 -5.72 -4.69
C GLN A 101 27.06 -4.52 -4.72
N MET A 102 26.36 -4.26 -3.61
CA MET A 102 25.45 -3.12 -3.47
C MET A 102 26.18 -1.84 -3.01
N GLU A 103 27.33 -1.95 -2.36
CA GLU A 103 28.07 -0.82 -1.79
C GLU A 103 28.32 0.32 -2.79
N PRO A 104 28.75 0.07 -4.06
CA PRO A 104 28.95 1.15 -5.03
C PRO A 104 27.68 1.97 -5.30
N MET A 105 26.49 1.37 -5.17
CA MET A 105 25.20 2.03 -5.40
C MET A 105 24.87 3.07 -4.31
N LYS A 106 25.59 3.06 -3.18
CA LYS A 106 25.50 4.11 -2.16
C LYS A 106 26.17 5.41 -2.60
N HIS A 107 27.02 5.34 -3.61
CA HIS A 107 27.81 6.47 -4.12
C HIS A 107 27.43 6.86 -5.55
N SER A 108 26.59 6.09 -6.23
CA SER A 108 25.93 6.49 -7.46
C SER A 108 24.58 7.16 -7.17
N TYR A 109 24.23 8.14 -8.00
CA TYR A 109 23.01 8.93 -7.86
C TYR A 109 22.73 9.64 -9.19
N ASP A 110 21.55 10.23 -9.30
CA ASP A 110 21.10 10.99 -10.46
C ASP A 110 21.85 12.32 -10.62
N ARG A 111 23.00 12.27 -11.30
CA ARG A 111 23.84 13.45 -11.61
C ARG A 111 23.15 14.42 -12.56
N LEU A 112 22.36 13.91 -13.51
CA LEU A 112 21.65 14.74 -14.48
C LEU A 112 20.66 15.66 -13.77
N ALA A 113 19.91 15.16 -12.79
CA ALA A 113 19.02 16.00 -11.99
C ALA A 113 19.77 17.04 -11.14
N ASP A 114 20.95 16.71 -10.59
CA ASP A 114 21.78 17.66 -9.84
C ASP A 114 22.34 18.79 -10.73
N GLU A 115 22.82 18.44 -11.93
CA GLU A 115 23.27 19.40 -12.94
C GLU A 115 22.12 20.31 -13.37
N CYS A 116 20.95 19.73 -13.70
CA CYS A 116 19.76 20.50 -14.05
C CYS A 116 19.29 21.41 -12.92
N LEU A 117 19.30 20.94 -11.68
CA LEU A 117 18.95 21.77 -10.52
C LEU A 117 19.87 23.00 -10.41
N THR A 118 21.16 22.84 -10.70
CA THR A 118 22.12 23.95 -10.70
C THR A 118 21.72 25.00 -11.74
N ARG A 119 21.43 24.58 -12.98
CA ARG A 119 20.94 25.48 -14.05
C ARG A 119 19.62 26.16 -13.68
N LEU A 120 18.67 25.41 -13.10
CA LEU A 120 17.39 25.95 -12.62
C LEU A 120 17.56 26.95 -11.47
N ASN A 121 18.56 26.79 -10.62
CA ASN A 121 18.90 27.77 -9.58
C ASN A 121 19.54 29.04 -10.15
N GLU A 122 20.25 28.97 -11.27
CA GLU A 122 20.76 30.16 -11.98
C GLU A 122 19.64 30.94 -12.67
N ILE A 123 18.70 30.24 -13.32
CA ILE A 123 17.54 30.86 -14.00
C ILE A 123 16.57 31.47 -12.98
N SER A 124 16.28 30.74 -11.91
CA SER A 124 15.36 31.15 -10.86
C SER A 124 15.95 30.78 -9.50
N PRO A 125 16.68 31.70 -8.84
CA PRO A 125 17.30 31.43 -7.55
C PRO A 125 16.27 31.02 -6.47
N PRO A 126 16.61 30.07 -5.58
CA PRO A 126 15.74 29.73 -4.47
C PRO A 126 15.56 30.93 -3.53
N PRO A 127 14.37 31.11 -2.93
CA PRO A 127 14.13 32.24 -2.03
C PRO A 127 15.06 32.20 -0.81
N GLN A 128 15.76 33.30 -0.55
CA GLN A 128 16.52 33.53 0.69
C GLN A 128 15.55 33.75 1.87
N LYS A 129 14.85 32.71 2.34
CA LYS A 129 14.24 32.76 3.67
C LYS A 129 15.15 32.05 4.66
N ALA A 130 15.58 32.78 5.68
CA ALA A 130 16.26 32.25 6.85
C ALA A 130 15.46 31.05 7.40
N LEU A 131 16.19 30.00 7.75
CA LEU A 131 15.67 28.78 8.36
C LEU A 131 14.64 29.13 9.45
N PRO A 132 13.35 28.74 9.34
CA PRO A 132 12.42 28.93 10.43
C PRO A 132 12.91 28.10 11.62
N ARG A 133 13.21 28.75 12.73
CA ARG A 133 13.45 28.09 14.02
C ARG A 133 12.23 27.22 14.34
N THR A 134 12.48 26.05 14.93
CA THR A 134 11.49 25.01 15.27
C THR A 134 10.31 25.52 16.12
N THR A 135 10.45 26.68 16.77
CA THR A 135 9.45 27.31 17.63
C THR A 135 8.37 28.12 16.91
N ASP A 136 8.61 28.60 15.68
CA ASP A 136 7.71 29.59 15.04
C ASP A 136 6.77 29.00 13.97
N ARG A 137 6.70 27.67 13.84
CA ARG A 137 5.84 27.01 12.84
C ARG A 137 4.40 26.76 13.30
N GLY A 138 3.98 27.40 14.39
CA GLY A 138 2.58 27.50 14.80
C GLY A 138 2.10 28.93 14.59
N ALA A 139 1.08 29.11 13.75
CA ALA A 139 0.40 30.38 13.47
C ALA A 139 1.14 31.40 12.57
N GLN A 140 1.01 31.23 11.25
CA GLN A 140 0.87 32.38 10.36
C GLN A 140 -0.25 32.13 9.35
N ASN A 141 -1.49 32.39 9.79
CA ASN A 141 -2.58 32.78 8.90
C ASN A 141 -2.47 34.30 8.69
N SER A 142 -1.66 34.76 7.73
CA SER A 142 -1.75 36.14 7.25
C SER A 142 -2.47 36.16 5.91
N LYS A 143 -3.79 36.35 5.96
CA LYS A 143 -4.60 36.76 4.80
C LYS A 143 -4.31 38.22 4.49
N THR A 144 -3.32 38.51 3.66
CA THR A 144 -3.25 39.72 2.81
C THR A 144 -1.95 39.74 1.98
N GLY A 145 -2.09 39.73 0.66
CA GLY A 145 -1.00 39.92 -0.30
C GLY A 145 -1.03 38.88 -1.41
N LYS A 146 -1.09 39.32 -2.68
CA LYS A 146 -0.96 38.44 -3.85
C LYS A 146 0.34 37.63 -3.72
N GLU A 147 0.23 36.34 -3.45
CA GLU A 147 1.40 35.45 -3.36
C GLU A 147 2.18 35.50 -4.67
N LYS A 148 3.49 35.79 -4.59
CA LYS A 148 4.38 35.58 -5.74
C LYS A 148 4.26 34.10 -6.16
N PRO A 149 4.23 33.78 -7.46
CA PRO A 149 4.12 32.39 -7.91
C PRO A 149 5.22 31.54 -7.26
N LYS A 150 4.82 30.46 -6.60
CA LYS A 150 5.74 29.51 -5.96
C LYS A 150 6.66 28.91 -7.03
N ARG A 151 7.93 28.74 -6.67
CA ARG A 151 9.00 28.23 -7.55
C ARG A 151 8.77 26.74 -7.85
N ASP A 152 8.11 26.43 -8.96
CA ASP A 152 7.87 25.06 -9.43
C ASP A 152 8.99 24.62 -10.39
N LEU A 153 9.83 23.69 -9.93
CA LEU A 153 10.98 23.20 -10.70
C LEU A 153 10.60 22.46 -11.99
N TYR A 154 9.44 21.81 -12.06
CA TYR A 154 8.99 21.15 -13.28
C TYR A 154 8.58 22.16 -14.34
N LEU A 155 7.83 23.20 -13.95
CA LEU A 155 7.46 24.26 -14.88
C LEU A 155 8.70 25.02 -15.39
N LEU A 156 9.65 25.30 -14.49
CA LEU A 156 10.93 25.90 -14.88
C LEU A 156 11.72 25.01 -15.85
N LEU A 157 11.77 23.70 -15.61
CA LEU A 157 12.39 22.74 -16.54
C LEU A 157 11.69 22.79 -17.90
N ARG A 158 10.36 22.64 -17.94
CA ARG A 158 9.56 22.64 -19.17
C ARG A 158 9.76 23.93 -19.97
N ASP A 159 9.70 25.09 -19.31
CA ASP A 159 9.69 26.41 -19.96
C ASP A 159 11.09 26.88 -20.40
N ASN A 160 12.15 26.13 -20.03
CA ASN A 160 13.54 26.45 -20.38
C ASN A 160 14.31 25.25 -20.97
N ALA A 161 13.64 24.12 -21.24
CA ALA A 161 14.28 22.94 -21.81
C ALA A 161 14.90 23.21 -23.19
N ASP A 162 14.34 24.15 -23.96
CA ASP A 162 14.84 24.57 -25.27
C ASP A 162 16.01 25.58 -25.21
N LYS A 163 16.34 26.08 -24.02
CA LYS A 163 17.29 27.19 -23.81
C LYS A 163 18.60 26.77 -23.15
N ASP A 164 18.69 25.52 -22.66
CA ASP A 164 19.85 25.01 -21.95
C ASP A 164 20.03 23.52 -22.25
N ASP A 165 21.22 23.12 -22.72
CA ASP A 165 21.50 21.75 -23.18
C ASP A 165 21.25 20.69 -22.09
N LYS A 166 21.51 21.02 -20.82
CA LYS A 166 21.31 20.09 -19.71
C LYS A 166 19.84 19.94 -19.37
N LEU A 167 19.09 21.05 -19.38
CA LEU A 167 17.64 21.00 -19.23
C LEU A 167 16.99 20.24 -20.40
N ALA A 168 17.50 20.41 -21.63
CA ALA A 168 17.08 19.65 -22.80
C ALA A 168 17.33 18.15 -22.61
N GLU A 169 18.51 17.76 -22.12
CA GLU A 169 18.89 16.37 -21.86
C GLU A 169 17.90 15.69 -20.90
N LEU A 170 17.62 16.32 -19.75
CA LEU A 170 16.66 15.80 -18.78
C LEU A 170 15.25 15.76 -19.35
N TRP A 171 14.80 16.84 -20.01
CA TRP A 171 13.47 16.95 -20.60
C TRP A 171 13.24 15.86 -21.67
N ASN A 172 14.21 15.65 -22.55
CA ASN A 172 14.16 14.61 -23.56
C ASN A 172 14.16 13.22 -22.94
N GLN A 173 14.99 12.99 -21.91
CA GLN A 173 14.98 11.71 -21.19
C GLN A 173 13.60 11.42 -20.62
N VAL A 174 12.99 12.33 -19.85
CA VAL A 174 11.71 12.01 -19.19
C VAL A 174 10.54 11.92 -20.18
N ASN A 175 10.56 12.65 -21.30
CA ASN A 175 9.50 12.56 -22.31
C ASN A 175 9.68 11.40 -23.29
N THR A 176 10.83 10.73 -23.30
CA THR A 176 11.05 9.52 -24.11
C THR A 176 10.38 8.34 -23.44
N VAL A 177 9.49 7.66 -24.17
CA VAL A 177 8.86 6.42 -23.70
C VAL A 177 9.83 5.26 -23.96
N PRO A 178 10.31 4.53 -22.92
CA PRO A 178 11.20 3.40 -23.12
C PRO A 178 10.55 2.26 -23.91
N ASP A 179 11.32 1.55 -24.73
CA ASP A 179 10.83 0.46 -25.61
C ASP A 179 10.13 -0.70 -24.88
N TRP A 180 10.44 -0.90 -23.60
CA TRP A 180 9.83 -1.93 -22.76
C TRP A 180 8.47 -1.52 -22.17
N VAL A 181 8.00 -0.30 -22.40
CA VAL A 181 6.71 0.17 -21.90
C VAL A 181 5.58 -0.31 -22.80
N ASP A 182 4.74 -1.18 -22.26
CA ASP A 182 3.43 -1.54 -22.80
C ASP A 182 2.34 -0.80 -22.00
N TRP A 183 1.63 0.13 -22.64
CA TRP A 183 0.60 0.93 -21.96
C TRP A 183 -0.57 0.11 -21.43
N ASP A 184 -0.95 -0.98 -22.08
CA ASP A 184 -2.01 -1.86 -21.59
C ASP A 184 -1.53 -2.60 -20.32
N GLN A 185 -0.25 -2.98 -20.28
CA GLN A 185 0.38 -3.52 -19.08
C GLN A 185 0.44 -2.49 -17.94
N ILE A 186 0.82 -1.25 -18.23
CA ILE A 186 0.85 -0.17 -17.24
C ILE A 186 -0.55 0.08 -16.66
N GLU A 187 -1.60 0.12 -17.50
CA GLU A 187 -2.97 0.32 -17.03
C GLU A 187 -3.42 -0.79 -16.08
N ARG A 188 -3.16 -2.06 -16.44
CA ARG A 188 -3.46 -3.20 -15.54
C ARG A 188 -2.66 -3.13 -14.24
N GLY A 189 -1.41 -2.68 -14.30
CA GLY A 189 -0.58 -2.44 -13.12
C GLY A 189 -1.17 -1.37 -12.20
N GLN A 190 -1.68 -0.28 -12.76
CA GLN A 190 -2.39 0.76 -12.01
C GLN A 190 -3.66 0.22 -11.32
N GLU A 191 -4.39 -0.70 -11.96
CA GLU A 191 -5.58 -1.31 -11.38
C GLU A 191 -5.30 -2.15 -10.13
N VAL A 192 -4.15 -2.84 -10.06
CA VAL A 192 -3.77 -3.68 -8.91
C VAL A 192 -3.84 -2.90 -7.60
N PHE A 193 -3.34 -1.66 -7.59
CA PHE A 193 -3.38 -0.80 -6.40
C PHE A 193 -4.81 -0.58 -5.90
N TYR A 194 -5.75 -0.27 -6.79
CA TYR A 194 -7.14 0.03 -6.42
C TYR A 194 -7.99 -1.23 -6.20
N ARG A 195 -7.66 -2.35 -6.85
CA ARG A 195 -8.27 -3.65 -6.60
C ARG A 195 -8.06 -4.10 -5.17
N TYR A 196 -6.90 -3.77 -4.60
CA TYR A 196 -6.55 -4.02 -3.20
C TYR A 196 -6.55 -2.75 -2.35
N GLY A 197 -7.29 -1.71 -2.72
CA GLY A 197 -7.09 -0.34 -2.23
C GLY A 197 -6.83 -0.17 -0.74
N ILE A 198 -7.75 -0.57 0.15
CA ILE A 198 -7.57 -0.43 1.60
C ILE A 198 -6.34 -1.22 2.12
N PRO A 199 -6.19 -2.53 1.85
CA PRO A 199 -5.00 -3.26 2.29
C PRO A 199 -3.69 -2.78 1.63
N ALA A 200 -3.74 -2.21 0.43
CA ALA A 200 -2.60 -1.55 -0.21
C ALA A 200 -2.21 -0.25 0.53
N LEU A 201 -3.17 0.60 0.93
CA LEU A 201 -2.88 1.77 1.77
C LEU A 201 -2.33 1.38 3.15
N ASN A 202 -2.86 0.30 3.73
CA ASN A 202 -2.37 -0.23 5.00
C ASN A 202 -0.91 -0.71 4.86
N ALA A 203 -0.58 -1.40 3.76
CA ALA A 203 0.77 -1.78 3.41
C ALA A 203 1.69 -0.55 3.25
N LEU A 204 1.26 0.47 2.50
CA LEU A 204 2.05 1.69 2.31
C LEU A 204 2.34 2.42 3.63
N GLY A 205 1.35 2.52 4.51
CA GLY A 205 1.49 3.22 5.79
C GLY A 205 2.37 2.49 6.80
N PHE A 206 2.13 1.19 7.00
CA PHE A 206 2.71 0.45 8.13
C PHE A 206 3.88 -0.45 7.75
N GLU A 207 3.93 -0.99 6.54
CA GLU A 207 5.02 -1.86 6.10
C GLU A 207 6.04 -1.05 5.29
N SER A 208 5.62 -0.37 4.23
CA SER A 208 6.54 0.43 3.41
C SER A 208 7.09 1.63 4.18
N LEU A 209 6.25 2.51 4.73
CA LEU A 209 6.73 3.74 5.37
C LEU A 209 7.30 3.48 6.77
N LEU A 210 6.47 2.93 7.68
CA LEU A 210 6.91 2.68 9.06
C LEU A 210 7.98 1.59 9.12
N GLY A 211 7.78 0.45 8.44
CA GLY A 211 8.79 -0.60 8.34
C GLY A 211 10.06 -0.14 7.62
N GLY A 212 9.92 0.70 6.61
CA GLY A 212 11.03 1.36 5.91
C GLY A 212 11.93 2.22 6.81
N MET A 213 11.44 2.66 7.98
CA MET A 213 12.32 3.29 8.99
C MET A 213 13.40 2.33 9.51
N GLY A 214 13.29 1.03 9.23
CA GLY A 214 14.35 0.07 9.48
C GLY A 214 15.61 0.26 8.63
N ALA A 215 15.51 0.94 7.49
CA ALA A 215 16.66 1.30 6.67
C ALA A 215 17.40 2.49 7.28
N GLY A 216 18.33 2.21 8.21
CA GLY A 216 19.00 3.21 9.04
C GLY A 216 19.67 4.35 8.26
N ARG A 217 20.30 4.07 7.10
CA ARG A 217 20.92 5.12 6.27
C ARG A 217 19.89 6.09 5.68
N ILE A 218 18.76 5.57 5.18
CA ILE A 218 17.66 6.39 4.64
C ILE A 218 17.11 7.30 5.75
N VAL A 219 16.97 6.77 6.96
CA VAL A 219 16.51 7.51 8.13
C VAL A 219 17.40 8.73 8.44
N GLU A 220 18.72 8.63 8.28
CA GLU A 220 19.61 9.76 8.49
C GLU A 220 19.33 10.92 7.52
N THR A 221 19.05 10.61 6.26
CA THR A 221 18.62 11.62 5.28
C THR A 221 17.27 12.22 5.67
N LEU A 222 16.30 11.38 6.05
CA LEU A 222 14.95 11.82 6.43
C LEU A 222 14.94 12.69 7.68
N ALA A 223 15.69 12.32 8.72
CA ALA A 223 15.71 13.00 10.01
C ALA A 223 16.13 14.48 9.87
N ARG A 224 17.08 14.75 8.97
CA ARG A 224 17.63 16.09 8.68
C ARG A 224 16.66 17.00 7.91
N THR A 225 15.60 16.46 7.32
CA THR A 225 14.54 17.27 6.69
C THR A 225 13.54 17.85 7.71
N GLY A 226 13.46 17.27 8.92
CA GLY A 226 12.45 17.62 9.92
C GLY A 226 11.00 17.25 9.54
N GLY A 227 10.79 16.64 8.37
CA GLY A 227 9.46 16.35 7.81
C GLY A 227 8.71 15.18 8.49
N PHE A 228 9.33 14.49 9.45
CA PHE A 228 8.74 13.34 10.17
C PHE A 228 8.61 13.58 11.68
N SER A 229 8.53 14.84 12.13
CA SER A 229 8.05 15.12 13.49
C SER A 229 6.58 14.71 13.62
N ALA A 230 6.12 14.33 14.82
CA ALA A 230 4.74 13.86 15.02
C ALA A 230 3.65 14.86 14.56
N LYS A 231 3.94 16.17 14.59
CA LYS A 231 3.04 17.22 14.11
C LYS A 231 2.93 17.29 12.58
N ILE A 232 3.99 16.90 11.87
CA ILE A 232 4.15 17.11 10.43
C ILE A 232 3.98 15.80 9.64
N ALA A 233 4.37 14.67 10.23
CA ALA A 233 4.45 13.38 9.55
C ALA A 233 3.18 13.04 8.77
N ARG A 234 2.00 13.22 9.37
CA ARG A 234 0.71 13.00 8.70
C ARG A 234 0.56 13.80 7.40
N HIS A 235 0.89 15.09 7.40
CA HIS A 235 0.82 15.92 6.19
C HIS A 235 1.77 15.40 5.10
N ARG A 236 3.01 15.07 5.46
CA ARG A 236 4.00 14.51 4.53
C ARG A 236 3.58 13.15 3.96
N MET A 237 2.89 12.34 4.77
CA MET A 237 2.28 11.10 4.32
C MET A 237 1.19 11.35 3.27
N PHE A 238 0.35 12.37 3.45
CA PHE A 238 -0.64 12.76 2.45
C PHE A 238 -0.01 13.26 1.15
N GLU A 239 1.09 14.02 1.20
CA GLU A 239 1.84 14.41 -0.01
C GLU A 239 2.32 13.19 -0.79
N THR A 240 2.91 12.20 -0.09
CA THR A 240 3.36 10.94 -0.71
C THR A 240 2.18 10.13 -1.25
N THR A 241 1.05 10.12 -0.53
CA THR A 241 -0.16 9.41 -0.97
C THR A 241 -0.76 10.07 -2.22
N GLN A 242 -0.73 11.41 -2.31
CA GLN A 242 -1.13 12.12 -3.52
C GLN A 242 -0.25 11.72 -4.70
N PHE A 243 1.08 11.67 -4.53
CA PHE A 243 2.00 11.21 -5.58
C PHE A 243 1.59 9.82 -6.10
N VAL A 244 1.43 8.85 -5.19
CA VAL A 244 1.00 7.48 -5.54
C VAL A 244 -0.32 7.49 -6.30
N PHE A 245 -1.30 8.28 -5.87
CA PHE A 245 -2.58 8.37 -6.56
C PHE A 245 -2.44 8.99 -7.94
N GLN A 246 -1.64 10.06 -8.11
CA GLN A 246 -1.44 10.67 -9.42
C GLN A 246 -0.80 9.69 -10.41
N VAL A 247 0.22 8.91 -9.99
CA VAL A 247 0.84 7.92 -10.87
C VAL A 247 -0.02 6.68 -11.10
N THR A 248 -0.97 6.35 -10.20
CA THR A 248 -1.87 5.19 -10.36
C THR A 248 -3.23 5.51 -10.98
N MET A 249 -3.64 6.78 -11.05
CA MET A 249 -5.03 7.15 -11.35
C MET A 249 -5.50 6.73 -12.75
N SER A 250 -4.68 6.98 -13.78
CA SER A 250 -4.99 6.66 -15.18
C SER A 250 -3.75 6.72 -16.07
N LEU A 251 -3.83 6.15 -17.28
CA LEU A 251 -2.78 6.28 -18.29
C LEU A 251 -2.46 7.73 -18.64
N LYS A 252 -3.49 8.56 -18.84
CA LYS A 252 -3.32 9.99 -19.12
C LYS A 252 -2.49 10.72 -18.06
N ASN A 253 -2.57 10.29 -16.80
CA ASN A 253 -1.80 10.92 -15.73
C ASN A 253 -0.32 10.51 -15.74
N ILE A 254 0.02 9.26 -16.08
CA ILE A 254 1.40 8.76 -16.05
C ILE A 254 2.13 8.90 -17.39
N GLN A 255 1.42 9.09 -18.49
CA GLN A 255 2.03 9.41 -19.79
C GLN A 255 2.72 10.78 -19.76
N PRO A 256 3.75 11.00 -20.60
CA PRO A 256 4.41 12.30 -20.72
C PRO A 256 3.41 13.46 -20.87
N GLY A 257 3.60 14.52 -20.09
CA GLY A 257 2.69 15.66 -19.99
C GLY A 257 1.50 15.49 -19.02
N GLY A 258 1.27 14.30 -18.47
CA GLY A 258 0.25 14.05 -17.45
C GLY A 258 0.63 14.51 -16.04
N ASP A 259 -0.34 14.57 -15.13
CA ASP A 259 -0.11 15.08 -13.76
C ASP A 259 0.78 14.16 -12.92
N GLY A 260 0.62 12.84 -13.04
CA GLY A 260 1.48 11.84 -12.39
C GLY A 260 2.91 11.87 -12.91
N PHE A 261 3.07 12.01 -14.23
CA PHE A 261 4.36 12.26 -14.88
C PHE A 261 5.03 13.52 -14.34
N ALA A 262 4.31 14.65 -14.36
CA ALA A 262 4.84 15.92 -13.88
C ALA A 262 5.20 15.87 -12.39
N SER A 263 4.40 15.19 -11.56
CA SER A 263 4.72 14.96 -10.16
C SER A 263 5.96 14.10 -9.95
N ALA A 264 6.18 13.05 -10.75
CA ALA A 264 7.40 12.27 -10.70
C ALA A 264 8.64 13.12 -11.00
N VAL A 265 8.58 13.96 -12.03
CA VAL A 265 9.69 14.87 -12.37
C VAL A 265 9.91 15.93 -11.28
N ARG A 266 8.85 16.46 -10.65
CA ARG A 266 8.97 17.35 -9.48
C ARG A 266 9.69 16.67 -8.32
N VAL A 267 9.30 15.43 -7.99
CA VAL A 267 9.94 14.65 -6.92
C VAL A 267 11.40 14.35 -7.26
N ARG A 268 11.72 14.03 -8.52
CA ARG A 268 13.11 13.84 -8.98
C ARG A 268 13.98 15.08 -8.74
N LEU A 269 13.49 16.26 -9.09
CA LEU A 269 14.19 17.54 -8.85
C LEU A 269 14.21 17.92 -7.36
N LEU A 270 13.18 17.58 -6.58
CA LEU A 270 13.16 17.73 -5.13
C LEU A 270 14.24 16.86 -4.47
N HIS A 271 14.44 15.63 -4.93
CA HIS A 271 15.50 14.73 -4.46
C HIS A 271 16.90 15.32 -4.70
N ALA A 272 17.13 15.87 -5.90
CA ALA A 272 18.37 16.62 -6.19
C ALA A 272 18.55 17.80 -5.23
N ALA A 273 17.48 18.55 -4.93
CA ALA A 273 17.54 19.69 -4.02
C ALA A 273 17.86 19.30 -2.57
N VAL A 274 17.26 18.20 -2.08
CA VAL A 274 17.57 17.62 -0.77
C VAL A 274 19.04 17.18 -0.70
N ARG A 275 19.50 16.44 -1.71
CA ARG A 275 20.88 15.94 -1.80
C ARG A 275 21.90 17.08 -1.80
N ALA A 276 21.74 18.04 -2.70
CA ALA A 276 22.62 19.20 -2.80
C ALA A 276 22.67 19.99 -1.49
N ARG A 277 21.52 20.16 -0.81
CA ARG A 277 21.44 20.88 0.46
C ARG A 277 22.17 20.15 1.59
N ILE A 278 21.96 18.84 1.76
CA ILE A 278 22.63 18.06 2.82
C ILE A 278 24.14 18.03 2.58
N LEU A 279 24.58 17.79 1.35
CA LEU A 279 26.01 17.78 1.01
C LEU A 279 26.66 19.15 1.23
N ASN A 280 25.98 20.24 0.93
CA ASN A 280 26.49 21.58 1.19
C ASN A 280 26.68 21.83 2.70
N LEU A 281 25.69 21.48 3.53
CA LEU A 281 25.78 21.59 4.99
C LEU A 281 26.90 20.71 5.57
N ALA A 282 27.10 19.50 5.02
CA ALA A 282 28.16 18.59 5.45
C ALA A 282 29.57 19.12 5.13
N LYS A 283 29.74 19.87 4.02
CA LYS A 283 31.04 20.50 3.68
C LYS A 283 31.46 21.54 4.73
N THR A 284 30.50 22.31 5.23
CA THR A 284 30.73 23.37 6.21
C THR A 284 30.74 22.85 7.65
N ARG A 285 30.09 21.71 7.92
CA ARG A 285 30.05 21.05 9.22
C ARG A 285 30.15 19.52 9.03
N PRO A 286 31.36 18.93 9.03
CA PRO A 286 31.55 17.51 8.72
C PRO A 286 30.82 16.52 9.66
N ASP A 287 30.59 16.89 10.92
CA ASP A 287 29.79 16.11 11.87
C ASP A 287 28.28 16.10 11.54
N TYR A 288 27.82 16.95 10.63
CA TYR A 288 26.42 17.03 10.24
C TYR A 288 25.93 15.76 9.53
N TYR A 289 26.68 15.24 8.55
CA TYR A 289 26.30 14.04 7.78
C TYR A 289 27.56 13.35 7.22
N SER A 290 27.72 12.06 7.53
CA SER A 290 28.84 11.26 7.03
C SER A 290 28.46 10.53 5.74
N VAL A 291 28.99 10.98 4.61
CA VAL A 291 28.82 10.31 3.31
C VAL A 291 29.50 8.94 3.30
N GLU A 292 30.61 8.79 4.01
CA GLU A 292 31.31 7.51 4.15
C GLU A 292 30.42 6.47 4.83
N ARG A 293 29.76 6.84 5.94
CA ARG A 293 28.92 5.91 6.70
C ARG A 293 27.55 5.70 6.07
N PHE A 294 26.97 6.75 5.52
CA PHE A 294 25.57 6.77 5.09
C PHE A 294 25.38 6.82 3.58
N GLY A 295 26.44 6.82 2.77
CA GLY A 295 26.35 7.03 1.33
C GLY A 295 26.01 8.48 0.96
N VAL A 296 25.87 8.75 -0.33
CA VAL A 296 25.36 10.03 -0.82
C VAL A 296 23.85 10.11 -0.50
N PRO A 297 23.30 11.23 0.00
CA PRO A 297 21.87 11.31 0.27
C PRO A 297 21.05 11.05 -1.01
N VAL A 298 20.00 10.23 -0.90
CA VAL A 298 19.15 9.87 -2.05
C VAL A 298 19.98 9.24 -3.18
N ASN A 299 20.87 8.32 -2.81
CA ASN A 299 21.65 7.51 -3.75
C ASN A 299 20.77 6.46 -4.45
N ASP A 300 21.33 5.80 -5.46
CA ASP A 300 20.61 4.80 -6.25
C ASP A 300 20.10 3.64 -5.39
N LEU A 301 20.89 3.17 -4.40
CA LEU A 301 20.46 2.08 -3.52
C LEU A 301 19.23 2.48 -2.68
N ASP A 302 19.22 3.70 -2.15
CA ASP A 302 18.08 4.24 -1.38
C ASP A 302 16.84 4.38 -2.27
N CYS A 303 17.02 4.87 -3.50
CA CYS A 303 15.96 5.01 -4.48
C CYS A 303 15.39 3.65 -4.92
N ILE A 304 16.24 2.66 -5.22
CA ILE A 304 15.82 1.29 -5.55
C ILE A 304 15.09 0.67 -4.36
N SER A 305 15.60 0.83 -3.14
CA SER A 305 14.95 0.34 -1.92
C SER A 305 13.57 0.96 -1.72
N THR A 306 13.44 2.26 -1.99
CA THR A 306 12.16 2.97 -1.90
C THR A 306 11.18 2.50 -2.98
N ILE A 307 11.60 2.35 -4.25
CA ILE A 307 10.72 1.76 -5.29
C ILE A 307 10.30 0.34 -4.88
N GLY A 308 11.22 -0.47 -4.35
CA GLY A 308 10.93 -1.80 -3.83
C GLY A 308 9.89 -1.77 -2.71
N SER A 309 9.91 -0.77 -1.84
CA SER A 309 8.93 -0.67 -0.75
C SER A 309 7.51 -0.38 -1.25
N PHE A 310 7.36 0.38 -2.34
CA PHE A 310 6.07 0.61 -2.98
C PHE A 310 5.60 -0.54 -3.89
N SER A 311 6.54 -1.39 -4.35
CA SER A 311 6.28 -2.42 -5.36
C SER A 311 6.43 -3.83 -4.78
N THR A 312 7.67 -4.31 -4.65
CA THR A 312 8.00 -5.68 -4.30
C THR A 312 7.54 -6.08 -2.90
N LEU A 313 7.73 -5.21 -1.90
CA LEU A 313 7.28 -5.50 -0.53
C LEU A 313 5.77 -5.70 -0.47
N LEU A 314 5.01 -4.85 -1.17
CA LEU A 314 3.55 -4.98 -1.27
C LEU A 314 3.14 -6.36 -1.82
N VAL A 315 3.84 -6.86 -2.84
CA VAL A 315 3.56 -8.15 -3.49
C VAL A 315 3.89 -9.34 -2.60
N TRP A 316 5.11 -9.38 -2.02
CA TRP A 316 5.63 -10.59 -1.38
C TRP A 316 5.60 -10.57 0.15
N LEU A 317 5.35 -9.43 0.78
CA LEU A 317 5.32 -9.28 2.23
C LEU A 317 3.97 -8.76 2.71
N SER A 318 3.56 -7.56 2.27
CA SER A 318 2.49 -6.80 2.91
C SER A 318 1.10 -7.34 2.59
N LEU A 319 0.79 -7.66 1.33
CA LEU A 319 -0.49 -8.29 0.96
C LEU A 319 -0.60 -9.74 1.44
N PRO A 320 0.43 -10.60 1.30
CA PRO A 320 0.40 -11.96 1.86
C PRO A 320 0.17 -12.00 3.37
N ARG A 321 0.82 -11.09 4.13
CA ARG A 321 0.57 -10.96 5.58
C ARG A 321 -0.87 -10.53 5.89
N GLN A 322 -1.61 -9.95 4.95
CA GLN A 322 -3.04 -9.63 5.07
C GLN A 322 -3.96 -10.70 4.46
N GLY A 323 -3.43 -11.85 4.03
CA GLY A 323 -4.19 -12.95 3.42
C GLY A 323 -4.49 -12.77 1.93
N ILE A 324 -3.82 -11.82 1.27
CA ILE A 324 -4.05 -11.48 -0.13
C ILE A 324 -2.87 -11.93 -0.99
N PHE A 325 -3.17 -12.74 -2.01
CA PHE A 325 -2.18 -13.26 -2.96
C PHE A 325 -2.56 -12.85 -4.39
N LEU A 326 -1.63 -12.16 -5.04
CA LEU A 326 -1.77 -11.69 -6.41
C LEU A 326 -1.69 -12.86 -7.40
N ARG A 327 -2.35 -12.72 -8.55
CA ARG A 327 -2.11 -13.57 -9.73
C ARG A 327 -0.77 -13.21 -10.35
N GLU A 328 -0.15 -14.15 -11.04
CA GLU A 328 1.13 -13.93 -11.76
C GLU A 328 1.06 -12.71 -12.69
N GLN A 329 -0.03 -12.55 -13.45
CA GLN A 329 -0.22 -11.39 -14.32
C GLN A 329 -0.29 -10.06 -13.54
N GLU A 330 -0.96 -10.05 -12.37
CA GLU A 330 -1.02 -8.87 -11.51
C GLU A 330 0.38 -8.48 -11.02
N ILE A 331 1.24 -9.46 -10.73
CA ILE A 331 2.63 -9.23 -10.32
C ILE A 331 3.43 -8.64 -11.49
N LEU A 332 3.35 -9.26 -12.68
CA LEU A 332 4.04 -8.78 -13.88
C LEU A 332 3.67 -7.32 -14.19
N ASP A 333 2.36 -7.03 -14.22
CA ASP A 333 1.85 -5.70 -14.55
C ASP A 333 2.22 -4.66 -13.47
N TYR A 334 2.16 -5.03 -12.18
CA TYR A 334 2.47 -4.10 -11.09
C TYR A 334 3.96 -3.76 -11.01
N ILE A 335 4.84 -4.73 -11.25
CA ILE A 335 6.30 -4.49 -11.29
C ILE A 335 6.67 -3.65 -12.51
N ALA A 336 6.08 -3.91 -13.69
CA ALA A 336 6.30 -3.08 -14.88
C ALA A 336 5.83 -1.62 -14.68
N PHE A 337 4.68 -1.43 -14.03
CA PHE A 337 4.19 -0.11 -13.63
C PHE A 337 5.19 0.64 -12.75
N TRP A 338 5.69 0.01 -11.68
CA TRP A 338 6.66 0.65 -10.79
C TRP A 338 8.04 0.83 -11.42
N ARG A 339 8.42 -0.01 -12.41
CA ARG A 339 9.61 0.22 -13.25
C ARG A 339 9.50 1.52 -14.05
N LEU A 340 8.31 1.85 -14.58
CA LEU A 340 8.06 3.15 -15.24
C LEU A 340 8.14 4.32 -14.25
N VAL A 341 7.58 4.16 -13.06
CA VAL A 341 7.71 5.19 -12.01
C VAL A 341 9.19 5.40 -11.62
N ALA A 342 9.97 4.32 -11.49
CA ALA A 342 11.41 4.38 -11.26
C ALA A 342 12.14 5.16 -12.36
N TYR A 343 11.80 4.91 -13.63
CA TYR A 343 12.36 5.63 -14.78
C TYR A 343 12.14 7.15 -14.67
N TYR A 344 10.90 7.60 -14.42
CA TYR A 344 10.60 9.02 -14.29
C TYR A 344 11.24 9.68 -13.07
N LEU A 345 11.46 8.91 -12.00
CA LEU A 345 12.17 9.36 -10.80
C LEU A 345 13.69 9.38 -10.95
N GLY A 346 14.24 8.93 -12.08
CA GLY A 346 15.69 8.83 -12.28
C GLY A 346 16.35 7.67 -11.52
N THR A 347 15.56 6.70 -11.05
CA THR A 347 16.05 5.51 -10.34
C THR A 347 16.46 4.42 -11.33
N PRO A 348 17.56 3.68 -11.10
CA PRO A 348 17.93 2.56 -11.95
C PRO A 348 16.80 1.53 -12.10
N THR A 349 16.45 1.19 -13.35
CA THR A 349 15.29 0.33 -13.65
C THR A 349 15.65 -1.15 -13.78
N LYS A 350 16.94 -1.49 -13.90
CA LYS A 350 17.44 -2.85 -14.06
C LYS A 350 16.94 -3.84 -12.98
N PRO A 351 16.88 -3.47 -11.68
CA PRO A 351 16.33 -4.35 -10.66
C PRO A 351 14.87 -4.74 -10.90
N PHE A 352 14.09 -3.93 -11.64
CA PHE A 352 12.66 -4.11 -11.86
C PHE A 352 12.31 -4.65 -13.27
N GLU A 353 13.30 -5.15 -14.02
CA GLU A 353 13.10 -5.73 -15.36
C GLU A 353 12.15 -6.93 -15.37
N SER A 354 12.09 -7.67 -14.26
CA SER A 354 11.21 -8.83 -14.07
C SER A 354 10.84 -8.96 -12.59
N PRO A 355 9.72 -9.61 -12.26
CA PRO A 355 9.37 -9.93 -10.87
C PRO A 355 10.45 -10.70 -10.13
N GLU A 356 11.16 -11.62 -10.80
CA GLU A 356 12.24 -12.40 -10.22
C GLU A 356 13.39 -11.49 -9.78
N LYS A 357 13.91 -10.65 -10.68
CA LYS A 357 14.98 -9.69 -10.35
C LYS A 357 14.56 -8.72 -9.25
N ALA A 358 13.32 -8.24 -9.31
CA ALA A 358 12.78 -7.30 -8.33
C ALA A 358 12.73 -7.93 -6.94
N ARG A 359 12.27 -9.19 -6.88
CA ARG A 359 12.24 -9.98 -5.65
C ARG A 359 13.64 -10.25 -5.11
N LYS A 360 14.62 -10.57 -5.96
CA LYS A 360 16.01 -10.80 -5.54
C LYS A 360 16.67 -9.53 -5.00
N MET A 361 16.41 -8.38 -5.62
CA MET A 361 16.86 -7.09 -5.10
C MET A 361 16.25 -6.80 -3.72
N MET A 362 14.93 -6.96 -3.58
CA MET A 362 14.22 -6.81 -2.30
C MET A 362 14.80 -7.72 -1.22
N GLU A 363 14.97 -9.00 -1.53
CA GLU A 363 15.55 -10.02 -0.64
C GLU A 363 16.98 -9.66 -0.21
N SER A 364 17.79 -9.10 -1.11
CA SER A 364 19.15 -8.63 -0.81
C SER A 364 19.16 -7.40 0.10
N ILE A 365 18.31 -6.42 -0.17
CA ILE A 365 18.15 -5.20 0.63
C ILE A 365 17.70 -5.54 2.06
N LEU A 366 16.74 -6.47 2.22
CA LEU A 366 16.25 -6.90 3.54
C LEU A 366 17.38 -7.46 4.43
N VAL A 367 18.36 -8.14 3.82
CA VAL A 367 19.48 -8.76 4.55
C VAL A 367 20.55 -7.72 4.93
N TYR A 368 20.90 -6.81 4.01
CA TYR A 368 22.09 -5.97 4.18
C TYR A 368 21.82 -4.51 4.53
N GLU A 369 20.70 -3.92 4.12
CA GLU A 369 20.43 -2.48 4.29
C GLU A 369 19.46 -2.18 5.45
N VAL A 370 18.62 -3.13 5.85
CA VAL A 370 17.75 -2.95 7.02
C VAL A 370 18.58 -3.13 8.28
N ASN A 371 18.85 -2.02 8.97
CA ASN A 371 19.57 -1.99 10.24
C ASN A 371 19.07 -0.78 11.07
N PRO A 372 18.02 -0.96 11.89
CA PRO A 372 17.39 0.13 12.62
C PRO A 372 18.33 0.81 13.63
N THR A 373 18.28 2.15 13.68
CA THR A 373 19.04 3.00 14.61
C THR A 373 18.14 3.62 15.69
N GLU A 374 18.69 4.38 16.64
CA GLU A 374 17.85 5.13 17.60
C GLU A 374 16.94 6.14 16.90
N MET A 375 17.44 6.80 15.85
CA MET A 375 16.63 7.70 15.03
C MET A 375 15.49 6.96 14.32
N SER A 376 15.70 5.71 13.89
CA SER A 376 14.64 4.87 13.32
C SER A 376 13.47 4.71 14.29
N LYS A 377 13.75 4.51 15.58
CA LYS A 377 12.71 4.37 16.61
C LYS A 377 11.89 5.64 16.77
N ILE A 378 12.55 6.80 16.75
CA ILE A 378 11.91 8.11 16.88
C ILE A 378 10.94 8.33 15.71
N LEU A 379 11.40 8.16 14.47
CA LEU A 379 10.58 8.38 13.28
C LEU A 379 9.41 7.39 13.21
N ALA A 380 9.64 6.11 13.49
CA ALA A 380 8.59 5.09 13.48
C ALA A 380 7.49 5.39 14.52
N ASN A 381 7.87 5.80 15.73
CA ASN A 381 6.90 6.19 16.76
C ASN A 381 6.16 7.50 16.41
N ASN A 382 6.84 8.46 15.79
CA ASN A 382 6.20 9.69 15.33
C ASN A 382 5.13 9.41 14.27
N ILE A 383 5.30 8.41 13.41
CA ILE A 383 4.27 7.99 12.46
C ILE A 383 3.02 7.52 13.21
N ILE A 384 3.17 6.59 14.17
CA ILE A 384 2.04 6.08 14.98
C ILE A 384 1.35 7.24 15.70
N THR A 385 2.10 8.09 16.40
CA THR A 385 1.55 9.25 17.12
C THR A 385 0.86 10.24 16.19
N SER A 386 1.33 10.40 14.95
CA SER A 386 0.69 11.28 13.99
C SER A 386 -0.66 10.74 13.50
N LEU A 387 -0.83 9.42 13.45
CA LEU A 387 -2.00 8.73 12.91
C LEU A 387 -3.02 8.30 13.98
N GLU A 388 -2.61 8.12 15.24
CA GLU A 388 -3.48 7.62 16.30
C GLU A 388 -4.74 8.49 16.44
N ASN A 389 -5.92 7.86 16.44
CA ASN A 389 -7.21 8.52 16.57
C ASN A 389 -7.38 9.74 15.63
N THR A 390 -6.92 9.63 14.38
CA THR A 390 -7.15 10.67 13.36
C THR A 390 -7.87 10.17 12.12
N PRO A 391 -8.61 11.05 11.43
CA PRO A 391 -9.28 10.67 10.19
C PRO A 391 -8.26 10.35 9.08
N PRO A 392 -8.65 9.56 8.08
CA PRO A 392 -9.97 8.95 7.91
C PRO A 392 -10.15 7.63 8.68
N ALA A 393 -9.06 7.01 9.14
CA ALA A 393 -9.11 5.65 9.69
C ALA A 393 -9.54 5.57 11.16
N TRP A 394 -9.26 6.61 11.97
CA TRP A 394 -9.56 6.66 13.40
C TRP A 394 -9.07 5.42 14.19
N GLY A 395 -7.93 4.85 13.81
CA GLY A 395 -7.36 3.68 14.49
C GLY A 395 -6.75 4.05 15.84
N SER A 396 -7.03 3.27 16.87
CA SER A 396 -6.37 3.47 18.16
C SER A 396 -4.90 3.08 18.09
N ARG A 397 -4.08 3.64 18.99
CA ARG A 397 -2.66 3.32 19.07
C ARG A 397 -2.39 1.81 19.14
N GLY A 398 -3.15 1.07 19.97
CA GLY A 398 -2.96 -0.37 20.13
C GLY A 398 -3.24 -1.14 18.84
N PHE A 399 -4.23 -0.71 18.05
CA PHE A 399 -4.50 -1.30 16.74
C PHE A 399 -3.42 -0.96 15.72
N LEU A 400 -2.93 0.30 15.71
CA LEU A 400 -1.83 0.71 14.81
C LEU A 400 -0.54 -0.04 15.12
N GLU A 401 -0.18 -0.18 16.40
CA GLU A 401 0.99 -0.94 16.85
C GLU A 401 0.85 -2.43 16.50
N ALA A 402 -0.32 -3.03 16.72
CA ALA A 402 -0.57 -4.43 16.35
C ALA A 402 -0.47 -4.63 14.84
N THR A 403 -1.00 -3.69 14.04
CA THR A 403 -0.92 -3.73 12.57
C THR A 403 0.53 -3.63 12.09
N ALA A 404 1.31 -2.68 12.63
CA ALA A 404 2.73 -2.54 12.32
C ALA A 404 3.49 -3.83 12.64
N ARG A 405 3.24 -4.44 13.81
CA ARG A 405 3.89 -5.70 14.21
C ARG A 405 3.50 -6.89 13.36
N TRP A 406 2.23 -6.97 12.99
CA TRP A 406 1.71 -7.99 12.11
C TRP A 406 2.38 -7.93 10.73
N LEU A 407 2.51 -6.71 10.18
CA LEU A 407 3.05 -6.49 8.84
C LEU A 407 4.56 -6.50 8.73
N ASN A 408 5.30 -6.17 9.80
CA ASN A 408 6.77 -6.08 9.79
C ASN A 408 7.46 -7.24 10.53
N GLY A 409 6.70 -8.03 11.30
CA GLY A 409 7.26 -9.06 12.17
C GLY A 409 7.75 -8.51 13.51
N LYS A 410 7.93 -9.43 14.47
CA LYS A 410 8.28 -9.09 15.86
C LYS A 410 9.64 -8.40 15.97
N GLU A 411 10.67 -8.96 15.34
CA GLU A 411 12.05 -8.51 15.49
C GLU A 411 12.26 -7.07 15.00
N LEU A 412 11.79 -6.75 13.79
CA LEU A 412 11.92 -5.41 13.23
C LEU A 412 11.14 -4.41 14.09
N SER A 413 9.93 -4.77 14.52
CA SER A 413 9.10 -3.90 15.35
C SER A 413 9.70 -3.63 16.73
N ASP A 414 10.36 -4.63 17.33
CA ASP A 414 11.12 -4.46 18.59
C ASP A 414 12.30 -3.50 18.37
N ARG A 415 13.07 -3.68 17.29
CA ARG A 415 14.19 -2.80 16.94
C ARG A 415 13.75 -1.37 16.63
N LEU A 416 12.55 -1.19 16.07
CA LEU A 416 11.90 0.11 15.84
C LEU A 416 11.21 0.69 17.08
N GLY A 417 11.23 -0.01 18.23
CA GLY A 417 10.64 0.49 19.46
C GLY A 417 9.12 0.67 19.37
N ILE A 418 8.44 -0.14 18.56
CA ILE A 418 6.98 -0.16 18.50
C ILE A 418 6.44 -0.78 19.79
N GLY A 419 5.34 -0.26 20.34
CA GLY A 419 4.71 -0.81 21.54
C GLY A 419 4.24 -2.26 21.37
N THR A 420 4.02 -2.97 22.48
CA THR A 420 3.52 -4.35 22.53
C THR A 420 2.06 -4.36 23.04
N PRO A 421 1.07 -4.11 22.16
CA PRO A 421 -0.32 -4.06 22.58
C PRO A 421 -0.83 -5.44 23.03
N GLY A 422 -1.89 -5.46 23.84
CA GLY A 422 -2.51 -6.71 24.29
C GLY A 422 -3.12 -7.53 23.14
N TYR A 423 -3.27 -8.84 23.36
CA TYR A 423 -3.76 -9.81 22.36
C TYR A 423 -5.12 -9.45 21.72
N TYR A 424 -5.95 -8.66 22.42
CA TYR A 424 -7.18 -8.09 21.88
C TYR A 424 -6.96 -7.40 20.52
N TYR A 425 -5.92 -6.55 20.41
CA TYR A 425 -5.64 -5.82 19.17
C TYR A 425 -5.14 -6.73 18.05
N TYR A 426 -4.36 -7.77 18.38
CA TYR A 426 -3.98 -8.79 17.38
C TYR A 426 -5.20 -9.56 16.86
N GLY A 427 -6.18 -9.85 17.73
CA GLY A 427 -7.47 -10.39 17.32
C GLY A 427 -8.18 -9.47 16.32
N LEU A 428 -8.23 -8.16 16.61
CA LEU A 428 -8.82 -7.18 15.68
C LEU A 428 -8.08 -7.12 14.35
N VAL A 429 -6.75 -7.17 14.34
CA VAL A 429 -5.95 -7.19 13.10
C VAL A 429 -6.22 -8.46 12.29
N LEU A 430 -6.30 -9.62 12.94
CA LEU A 430 -6.69 -10.87 12.29
C LEU A 430 -8.08 -10.76 11.66
N GLY A 431 -9.05 -10.27 12.42
CA GLY A 431 -10.40 -10.00 11.91
C GLY A 431 -10.40 -9.06 10.72
N TYR A 432 -9.59 -8.00 10.77
CA TYR A 432 -9.45 -7.03 9.69
C TYR A 432 -8.93 -7.72 8.44
N CYS A 433 -7.87 -8.54 8.57
CA CYS A 433 -7.29 -9.29 7.46
C CYS A 433 -8.31 -10.25 6.84
N ILE A 434 -9.07 -10.99 7.66
CA ILE A 434 -10.15 -11.86 7.18
C ILE A 434 -11.19 -11.05 6.40
N PHE A 435 -11.63 -9.92 6.95
CA PHE A 435 -12.64 -9.08 6.31
C PHE A 435 -12.16 -8.52 4.97
N VAL A 436 -10.98 -7.89 4.93
CA VAL A 436 -10.48 -7.23 3.71
C VAL A 436 -10.05 -8.25 2.65
N SER A 437 -9.48 -9.39 3.03
CA SER A 437 -9.12 -10.44 2.07
C SER A 437 -10.36 -11.04 1.42
N LEU A 438 -11.38 -11.40 2.22
CA LEU A 438 -12.66 -11.88 1.70
C LEU A 438 -13.32 -10.84 0.79
N TRP A 439 -13.37 -9.58 1.21
CA TRP A 439 -13.89 -8.49 0.39
C TRP A 439 -13.16 -8.41 -0.96
N CYS A 440 -11.83 -8.36 -0.96
CA CYS A 440 -11.02 -8.25 -2.18
C CYS A 440 -11.26 -9.45 -3.11
N TYR A 441 -11.29 -10.68 -2.58
CA TYR A 441 -11.52 -11.86 -3.41
C TYR A 441 -12.94 -11.91 -3.98
N VAL A 442 -13.96 -11.49 -3.22
CA VAL A 442 -15.33 -11.39 -3.72
C VAL A 442 -15.42 -10.37 -4.87
N GLN A 443 -14.86 -9.16 -4.69
CA GLN A 443 -14.84 -8.15 -5.77
C GLN A 443 -14.09 -8.67 -7.00
N ARG A 444 -12.92 -9.27 -6.81
CA ARG A 444 -12.05 -9.80 -7.89
C ARG A 444 -12.65 -11.00 -8.63
N THR A 445 -13.58 -11.74 -8.03
CA THR A 445 -14.17 -12.93 -8.65
C THR A 445 -15.07 -12.57 -9.83
N PHE A 446 -15.74 -11.42 -9.78
CA PHE A 446 -16.68 -10.99 -10.81
C PHE A 446 -16.17 -9.73 -11.50
N LEU A 447 -15.90 -9.82 -12.81
CA LEU A 447 -15.31 -8.71 -13.59
C LEU A 447 -16.08 -7.38 -13.45
N TYR A 448 -17.42 -7.44 -13.43
CA TYR A 448 -18.26 -6.26 -13.22
C TYR A 448 -18.05 -5.62 -11.83
N LEU A 449 -17.96 -6.43 -10.79
CA LEU A 449 -17.72 -5.95 -9.41
C LEU A 449 -16.32 -5.38 -9.28
N ASP A 450 -15.31 -6.07 -9.83
CA ASP A 450 -13.91 -5.63 -9.84
C ASP A 450 -13.77 -4.23 -10.47
N ARG A 451 -14.26 -4.05 -11.71
CA ARG A 451 -14.22 -2.76 -12.41
C ARG A 451 -14.96 -1.66 -11.63
N ARG A 452 -16.14 -1.97 -11.09
CA ARG A 452 -16.91 -1.00 -10.28
C ARG A 452 -16.20 -0.65 -8.97
N HIS A 453 -15.52 -1.62 -8.35
CA HIS A 453 -14.74 -1.43 -7.14
C HIS A 453 -13.54 -0.52 -7.42
N ILE A 454 -12.73 -0.83 -8.43
CA ILE A 454 -11.57 -0.03 -8.84
C ILE A 454 -11.98 1.42 -9.13
N ALA A 455 -13.00 1.62 -9.97
CA ALA A 455 -13.47 2.96 -10.33
C ALA A 455 -13.98 3.75 -9.10
N ARG A 456 -14.58 3.07 -8.12
CA ARG A 456 -15.04 3.70 -6.88
C ARG A 456 -13.87 4.06 -5.98
N MET A 457 -12.90 3.15 -5.82
CA MET A 457 -11.71 3.36 -5.00
C MET A 457 -10.90 4.55 -5.52
N ARG A 458 -10.68 4.64 -6.84
CA ARG A 458 -10.05 5.81 -7.50
C ARG A 458 -10.70 7.13 -7.06
N ARG A 459 -12.03 7.24 -7.21
CA ARG A 459 -12.78 8.45 -6.85
C ARG A 459 -12.72 8.74 -5.35
N HIS A 460 -12.90 7.74 -4.51
CA HIS A 460 -12.96 7.93 -3.06
C HIS A 460 -11.60 8.34 -2.49
N PHE A 461 -10.53 7.67 -2.93
CA PHE A 461 -9.16 7.99 -2.53
C PHE A 461 -8.77 9.41 -2.93
N TRP A 462 -9.08 9.83 -4.16
CA TRP A 462 -8.82 11.20 -4.59
C TRP A 462 -9.60 12.24 -3.78
N LYS A 463 -10.87 11.97 -3.46
CA LYS A 463 -11.69 12.84 -2.61
C LYS A 463 -11.09 13.04 -1.22
N ILE A 464 -10.50 12.00 -0.63
CA ILE A 464 -9.85 12.11 0.69
C ILE A 464 -8.62 13.04 0.63
N ILE A 465 -7.83 12.98 -0.45
CA ILE A 465 -6.66 13.86 -0.60
C ILE A 465 -7.08 15.33 -0.66
N LEU A 466 -8.13 15.64 -1.42
CA LEU A 466 -8.60 17.01 -1.63
C LEU A 466 -9.51 17.55 -0.51
N ASP A 467 -9.82 16.74 0.51
CA ASP A 467 -10.66 17.19 1.61
C ASP A 467 -9.90 18.20 2.49
N GLU A 468 -10.47 19.39 2.72
CA GLU A 468 -9.83 20.46 3.52
C GLU A 468 -9.67 20.11 5.00
N LYS A 469 -10.52 19.25 5.55
CA LYS A 469 -10.51 18.90 6.97
C LYS A 469 -9.65 17.67 7.25
N ILE A 470 -9.61 16.74 6.31
CA ILE A 470 -8.99 15.43 6.46
C ILE A 470 -7.68 15.35 5.68
N GLY A 471 -7.66 15.81 4.44
CA GLY A 471 -6.54 15.68 3.50
C GLY A 471 -5.65 16.93 3.47
N LEU A 472 -5.22 17.29 2.25
CA LEU A 472 -4.38 18.45 1.96
C LEU A 472 -5.19 19.71 1.62
N GLY A 473 -6.48 19.57 1.28
CA GLY A 473 -7.35 20.66 0.80
C GLY A 473 -7.05 21.13 -0.63
N GLU A 474 -5.78 21.16 -1.03
CA GLU A 474 -5.33 21.45 -2.39
C GLU A 474 -4.27 20.44 -2.85
N GLU A 475 -4.03 20.37 -4.15
CA GLU A 475 -2.94 19.55 -4.68
C GLU A 475 -1.58 20.12 -4.28
N THR A 476 -0.74 19.29 -3.65
CA THR A 476 0.66 19.66 -3.44
C THR A 476 1.41 19.68 -4.77
N LYS A 477 2.32 20.65 -4.93
CA LYS A 477 3.30 20.70 -6.03
C LYS A 477 4.70 20.28 -5.56
N PHE A 478 4.78 19.53 -4.45
CA PHE A 478 6.03 18.97 -3.91
C PHE A 478 7.11 20.03 -3.68
N ASP A 479 6.70 21.20 -3.19
CA ASP A 479 7.60 22.30 -2.87
C ASP A 479 8.67 21.85 -1.87
N PHE A 480 9.87 22.44 -1.95
CA PHE A 480 10.96 22.18 -0.99
C PHE A 480 10.69 22.84 0.37
N LYS A 481 9.64 22.39 1.06
CA LYS A 481 9.12 22.93 2.33
C LYS A 481 9.94 22.49 3.55
N TYR A 482 10.47 21.27 3.50
CA TYR A 482 11.22 20.62 4.58
C TYR A 482 12.73 20.75 4.32
N VAL A 483 13.22 21.99 4.39
CA VAL A 483 14.62 22.33 4.05
C VAL A 483 15.57 21.94 5.20
N PRO A 484 16.58 21.09 4.95
CA PRO A 484 17.59 20.77 5.95
C PRO A 484 18.36 21.99 6.47
N GLY A 485 18.68 21.96 7.76
CA GLY A 485 19.46 22.98 8.46
C GLY A 485 20.18 22.40 9.69
N TYR A 486 21.09 23.17 10.29
CA TYR A 486 21.92 22.70 11.42
C TYR A 486 21.11 22.41 12.68
N ASP A 487 20.11 23.24 12.98
CA ASP A 487 19.27 23.09 14.17
C ASP A 487 18.05 22.19 13.91
N LEU A 488 17.99 21.54 12.73
CA LEU A 488 16.85 20.76 12.30
C LEU A 488 17.17 19.27 12.32
N THR A 489 16.74 18.61 13.39
CA THR A 489 16.64 17.14 13.46
C THR A 489 15.23 16.78 13.92
N THR A 490 14.72 15.65 13.43
CA THR A 490 13.39 15.17 13.85
C THR A 490 13.42 14.75 15.32
N GLU A 491 12.65 15.45 16.15
CA GLU A 491 12.51 15.15 17.58
C GLU A 491 11.38 14.14 17.85
N GLN A 492 11.44 13.51 19.02
CA GLN A 492 10.38 12.62 19.49
C GLN A 492 9.11 13.42 19.82
N GLY A 493 7.99 13.00 19.26
CA GLY A 493 6.68 13.59 19.54
C GLY A 493 6.19 13.22 20.94
N GLY A 494 5.65 14.21 21.65
CA GLY A 494 4.85 13.97 22.86
C GLY A 494 3.52 13.29 22.55
N LYS A 495 2.91 12.66 23.57
CA LYS A 495 1.55 12.13 23.48
C LYS A 495 0.58 13.29 23.28
N VAL A 496 -0.30 13.17 22.29
CA VAL A 496 -1.37 14.15 22.05
C VAL A 496 -2.68 13.48 22.39
N GLU A 497 -3.38 13.97 23.42
CA GLU A 497 -4.73 13.49 23.71
C GLU A 497 -5.68 13.89 22.58
N ARG A 498 -6.33 12.88 21.98
CA ARG A 498 -7.28 13.04 20.88
C ARG A 498 -8.60 12.39 21.28
N ILE A 499 -9.71 13.02 20.92
CA ILE A 499 -11.05 12.50 21.22
C ILE A 499 -11.22 11.15 20.49
N LYS A 500 -11.43 10.10 21.27
CA LYS A 500 -11.67 8.74 20.76
C LYS A 500 -13.07 8.69 20.12
N GLN A 501 -13.13 8.32 18.85
CA GLN A 501 -14.40 8.06 18.17
C GLN A 501 -14.91 6.64 18.49
N ASN A 502 -16.23 6.47 18.54
CA ASN A 502 -16.84 5.19 18.92
C ASN A 502 -16.59 4.06 17.91
N PHE A 503 -16.39 4.39 16.62
CA PHE A 503 -16.14 3.40 15.57
C PHE A 503 -15.05 3.90 14.60
N GLY A 504 -13.86 3.29 14.67
CA GLY A 504 -12.78 3.48 13.70
C GLY A 504 -12.58 2.25 12.80
N ILE A 505 -11.42 2.15 12.15
CA ILE A 505 -11.03 1.01 11.30
C ILE A 505 -11.11 -0.35 12.01
N GLU A 506 -11.03 -0.35 13.35
CA GLU A 506 -11.22 -1.52 14.22
C GLU A 506 -12.58 -2.20 14.04
N LEU A 507 -13.60 -1.47 13.59
CA LEU A 507 -14.91 -2.05 13.25
C LEU A 507 -14.78 -3.14 12.19
N LEU A 508 -13.91 -2.97 11.19
CA LEU A 508 -13.67 -4.01 10.19
C LEU A 508 -13.05 -5.26 10.83
N GLY A 509 -12.21 -5.05 11.85
CA GLY A 509 -11.67 -6.12 12.70
C GLY A 509 -12.76 -6.91 13.41
N PHE A 510 -13.64 -6.19 14.10
CA PHE A 510 -14.77 -6.80 14.80
C PHE A 510 -15.70 -7.56 13.85
N LEU A 511 -16.08 -6.95 12.73
CA LEU A 511 -16.98 -7.57 11.73
C LEU A 511 -16.36 -8.85 11.14
N GLY A 512 -15.05 -8.84 10.85
CA GLY A 512 -14.35 -10.02 10.36
C GLY A 512 -14.31 -11.16 11.38
N LEU A 513 -14.00 -10.87 12.65
CA LEU A 513 -14.02 -11.88 13.72
C LEU A 513 -15.42 -12.46 13.95
N ALA A 514 -16.44 -11.59 14.00
CA ALA A 514 -17.83 -12.01 14.18
C ALA A 514 -18.26 -12.92 13.02
N GLY A 515 -17.98 -12.52 11.77
CA GLY A 515 -18.30 -13.32 10.59
C GLY A 515 -17.60 -14.68 10.56
N ALA A 516 -16.31 -14.73 10.92
CA ALA A 516 -15.55 -15.98 11.00
C ALA A 516 -16.10 -16.92 12.09
N THR A 517 -16.48 -16.36 13.24
CA THR A 517 -17.05 -17.12 14.37
C THR A 517 -18.39 -17.74 13.98
N VAL A 518 -19.31 -16.94 13.41
CA VAL A 518 -20.62 -17.41 12.96
C VAL A 518 -20.49 -18.49 11.89
N THR A 519 -19.59 -18.31 10.92
CA THR A 519 -19.34 -19.28 9.85
C THR A 519 -18.80 -20.60 10.42
N THR A 520 -17.81 -20.52 11.31
CA THR A 520 -17.22 -21.71 11.95
C THR A 520 -18.25 -22.47 12.79
N ALA A 521 -19.07 -21.76 13.58
CA ALA A 521 -20.13 -22.36 14.38
C ALA A 521 -21.19 -23.06 13.51
N ALA A 522 -21.59 -22.43 12.39
CA ALA A 522 -22.52 -23.03 11.44
C ALA A 522 -21.94 -24.29 10.77
N MET A 523 -20.70 -24.23 10.29
CA MET A 523 -20.02 -25.38 9.70
C MET A 523 -19.83 -26.52 10.71
N GLY A 524 -19.43 -26.19 11.94
CA GLY A 524 -19.29 -27.17 13.02
C GLY A 524 -20.62 -27.85 13.35
N THR A 525 -21.71 -27.08 13.38
CA THR A 525 -23.06 -27.62 13.62
C THR A 525 -23.49 -28.53 12.47
N ILE A 526 -23.30 -28.12 11.21
CA ILE A 526 -23.61 -28.96 10.03
C ILE A 526 -22.78 -30.24 10.05
N GLY A 527 -21.46 -30.12 10.31
CA GLY A 527 -20.55 -31.26 10.40
C GLY A 527 -20.95 -32.23 11.51
N TYR A 528 -21.29 -31.71 12.69
CA TYR A 528 -21.75 -32.52 13.82
C TYR A 528 -23.08 -33.21 13.55
N VAL A 529 -24.07 -32.51 12.99
CA VAL A 529 -25.35 -33.10 12.57
C VAL A 529 -25.14 -34.17 11.51
N THR A 530 -24.25 -33.95 10.55
CA THR A 530 -23.90 -34.92 9.50
C THR A 530 -23.20 -36.14 10.11
N TYR A 531 -22.28 -35.94 11.04
CA TYR A 531 -21.62 -37.02 11.79
C TYR A 531 -22.61 -37.85 12.59
N LEU A 532 -23.52 -37.20 13.33
CA LEU A 532 -24.58 -37.89 14.07
C LEU A 532 -25.50 -38.68 13.13
N ARG A 533 -25.88 -38.12 11.97
CA ARG A 533 -26.64 -38.86 10.95
C ARG A 533 -25.86 -40.04 10.40
N ALA A 534 -24.55 -39.93 10.19
CA ALA A 534 -23.74 -41.05 9.70
C ALA A 534 -23.59 -42.17 10.76
N GLN A 535 -23.47 -41.81 12.03
CA GLN A 535 -23.31 -42.78 13.13
C GLN A 535 -24.63 -43.44 13.56
N TRP A 536 -25.77 -42.74 13.44
CA TRP A 536 -27.05 -43.17 14.02
C TRP A 536 -28.20 -43.27 12.99
N GLY A 537 -28.01 -42.78 11.76
CA GLY A 537 -29.06 -42.62 10.74
C GLY A 537 -29.54 -43.89 10.05
N TRP A 538 -28.98 -45.07 10.37
CA TRP A 538 -29.55 -46.36 9.95
C TRP A 538 -30.28 -47.12 11.06
N LYS A 539 -30.10 -46.78 12.34
CA LYS A 539 -30.76 -47.50 13.44
C LYS A 539 -32.12 -46.93 13.86
N LEU A 540 -32.46 -45.73 13.41
CA LEU A 540 -33.70 -45.03 13.79
C LEU A 540 -34.84 -45.12 12.76
N MET A 541 -34.64 -45.85 11.65
CA MET A 541 -35.70 -46.12 10.65
C MET A 541 -36.21 -47.57 10.67
N GLU A 542 -35.71 -48.42 11.58
CA GLU A 542 -36.19 -49.81 11.78
C GLU A 542 -36.86 -50.03 13.15
N MET A 543 -37.06 -48.98 13.94
CA MET A 543 -37.94 -48.98 15.13
C MET A 543 -39.17 -48.14 14.83
#